data_AF-A0AAD7W8W5-F1
#
_entry.id   AF-A0AAD7W8W5-F1
#
_cell.length_a   1.000
_cell.length_b   1.000
_cell.length_c   1.000
_cell.angle_alpha   90.00
_cell.angle_beta   90.00
_cell.angle_gamma   90.00
#
_symmetry.space_group_name_H-M   'P 1'
#
loop_
_entity.id
_entity.type
_entity.pdbx_description
1 polymer ?
#
loop_
_entity_poly.entity_id
_entity_poly.type
_entity_poly.pdbx_seq_one_letter_code
_entity_poly.pdbx_strand_id
1 'polypeptide(L)'
;MLLGDRGYACQPYLMTPYPDPTTVPQMNYNRAHSSTRGCIEMAFEQIKSRFNCLRHLRVAPDRACDIVAYAVLHNVAKLRRERDPPLEPMEEMALVNPMHLDHRNDHRPQSSV
;
A
#
# COMPACT_ATOMS: atom_id res chain seq x y z
N MET A 1 15.90 -6.80 -0.18
CA MET A 1 14.82 -7.00 -1.17
C MET A 1 13.63 -6.13 -0.75
N LEU A 2 13.06 -5.35 -1.67
CA LEU A 2 11.95 -4.43 -1.45
C LEU A 2 10.64 -5.02 -2.02
N LEU A 3 9.50 -4.66 -1.42
CA LEU A 3 8.17 -4.97 -1.95
C LEU A 3 7.59 -3.72 -2.62
N GLY A 4 7.21 -3.86 -3.88
CA GLY A 4 6.59 -2.82 -4.69
C GLY A 4 5.13 -3.11 -4.99
N ASP A 5 4.42 -2.07 -5.38
CA ASP A 5 3.05 -2.18 -5.87
C ASP A 5 2.97 -2.69 -7.31
N ARG A 6 1.76 -3.03 -7.76
CA ARG A 6 1.47 -3.46 -9.14
C ARG A 6 1.95 -2.45 -10.20
N GLY A 7 2.09 -1.17 -9.83
CA GLY A 7 2.57 -0.11 -10.73
C GLY A 7 4.07 -0.13 -11.01
N TYR A 8 4.86 -0.96 -10.33
CA TYR A 8 6.30 -1.06 -10.54
C TYR A 8 6.68 -2.28 -11.39
N ALA A 9 7.74 -2.15 -12.17
CA ALA A 9 8.37 -3.30 -12.80
C ALA A 9 9.06 -4.17 -11.73
N CYS A 10 8.98 -5.49 -11.89
CA CYS A 10 9.77 -6.40 -11.07
C CYS A 10 11.26 -6.22 -11.41
N GLN A 11 12.10 -6.05 -10.38
CA GLN A 11 13.55 -5.85 -10.50
C GLN A 11 14.28 -6.80 -9.54
N PRO A 12 15.59 -7.06 -9.71
CA PRO A 12 16.37 -7.91 -8.80
C PRO A 12 16.30 -7.48 -7.32
N TYR A 13 15.98 -6.20 -7.08
CA TYR A 13 15.85 -5.62 -5.75
C TYR A 13 14.39 -5.28 -5.36
N LEU A 14 13.42 -5.40 -6.28
CA LEU A 14 12.03 -4.99 -6.07
C LEU A 14 11.08 -6.08 -6.58
N MET A 15 10.45 -6.79 -5.65
CA MET A 15 9.40 -7.74 -5.96
C MET A 15 8.07 -7.00 -6.16
N THR A 16 7.28 -7.43 -7.13
CA THR A 16 5.92 -6.91 -7.35
C THR A 16 4.93 -8.07 -7.48
N PRO A 17 3.64 -7.86 -7.18
CA PRO A 17 2.63 -8.89 -7.34
C PRO A 17 2.41 -9.23 -8.82
N TYR A 18 1.99 -10.46 -9.13
CA TYR A 18 1.49 -10.77 -10.46
C TYR A 18 0.21 -9.95 -10.72
N PRO A 19 0.12 -9.22 -11.86
CA PRO A 19 -1.05 -8.41 -12.17
C PRO A 19 -2.31 -9.28 -12.36
N ASP A 20 -2.16 -10.40 -13.08
CA ASP A 20 -3.26 -11.32 -13.39
C ASP A 20 -2.84 -12.76 -13.05
N PRO A 21 -2.91 -13.15 -11.76
CA PRO A 21 -2.53 -14.49 -11.33
C PRO A 21 -3.55 -15.52 -11.82
N THR A 22 -3.13 -16.42 -12.70
CA THR A 22 -3.98 -17.48 -13.28
C THR A 22 -3.69 -18.86 -12.71
N THR A 23 -2.49 -19.04 -12.14
CA THR A 23 -2.03 -20.32 -11.59
C THR A 23 -2.00 -20.32 -10.07
N VAL A 24 -2.17 -21.50 -9.46
CA VAL A 24 -2.10 -21.67 -7.99
C VAL A 24 -0.79 -21.13 -7.39
N PRO A 25 0.39 -21.36 -7.98
CA PRO A 25 1.63 -20.77 -7.47
C PRO A 25 1.63 -19.23 -7.50
N GLN A 26 1.08 -18.61 -8.56
CA GLN A 26 0.98 -17.15 -8.65
C GLN A 26 0.03 -16.57 -7.59
N MET A 27 -1.11 -17.24 -7.34
CA MET A 27 -2.03 -16.85 -6.28
C MET A 27 -1.38 -16.96 -4.89
N ASN A 28 -0.67 -18.05 -4.63
CA ASN A 28 0.05 -18.24 -3.36
C ASN A 28 1.13 -17.19 -3.16
N TYR A 29 1.89 -16.86 -4.21
CA TYR A 29 2.86 -15.78 -4.18
C TYR A 29 2.20 -14.43 -3.86
N ASN A 30 1.13 -14.05 -4.57
CA ASN A 30 0.43 -12.79 -4.31
C ASN A 30 -0.14 -12.74 -2.88
N ARG A 31 -0.64 -13.86 -2.35
CA ARG A 31 -1.10 -13.93 -0.96
C ARG A 31 0.02 -13.68 0.04
N ALA A 32 1.19 -14.31 -0.14
CA ALA A 32 2.35 -14.09 0.71
C ALA A 32 2.87 -12.64 0.58
N HIS A 33 2.87 -12.12 -0.64
CA HIS A 33 3.26 -10.74 -0.96
C HIS A 33 2.36 -9.74 -0.22
N SER A 34 1.03 -9.86 -0.36
CA SER A 34 0.06 -8.99 0.31
C SER A 34 0.14 -9.10 1.84
N SER A 35 0.30 -10.31 2.38
CA SER A 35 0.46 -10.48 3.84
C SER A 35 1.72 -9.78 4.37
N THR A 36 2.81 -9.80 3.60
CA THR A 36 4.06 -9.13 3.97
C THR A 36 3.89 -7.61 3.94
N ARG A 37 3.20 -7.08 2.93
CA ARG A 37 2.85 -5.65 2.84
C ARG A 37 1.96 -5.20 4.00
N GLY A 38 0.93 -5.99 4.31
CA GLY A 38 -0.02 -5.68 5.38
C GLY A 38 0.69 -5.45 6.72
N CYS A 39 1.75 -6.20 7.02
CA CYS A 39 2.55 -5.98 8.23
C CYS A 39 3.19 -4.58 8.29
N ILE A 40 3.74 -4.11 7.17
CA ILE A 40 4.38 -2.80 7.05
C ILE A 40 3.33 -1.68 7.04
N GLU A 41 2.23 -1.87 6.30
CA GLU A 41 1.11 -0.93 6.23
C GLU A 41 0.50 -0.72 7.63
N MET A 42 0.25 -1.80 8.38
CA MET A 42 -0.20 -1.73 9.77
C MET A 42 0.80 -1.02 10.71
N ALA A 43 2.11 -1.15 10.47
CA ALA A 43 3.11 -0.43 11.26
C ALA A 43 3.04 1.07 10.99
N PHE A 44 2.90 1.48 9.73
CA PHE A 44 2.74 2.89 9.37
C PHE A 44 1.42 3.48 9.87
N GLU A 45 0.34 2.71 9.85
CA GLU A 45 -0.95 3.13 10.43
C GLU A 45 -0.84 3.38 11.93
N GLN A 46 -0.18 2.48 12.68
CA GLN A 46 0.07 2.68 14.12
C GLN A 46 0.91 3.94 14.40
N ILE A 47 1.94 4.18 13.58
CA ILE A 47 2.78 5.38 13.68
C ILE A 47 1.94 6.64 13.42
N LYS A 48 1.11 6.67 12.37
CA LYS A 48 0.22 7.80 12.04
C LYS A 48 -0.86 8.03 13.10
N SER A 49 -1.44 6.97 13.66
CA SER A 49 -2.42 7.06 14.74
C SER A 49 -1.79 7.64 16.02
N ARG A 50 -0.57 7.21 16.36
CA ARG A 50 0.16 7.73 17.53
C ARG A 50 0.62 9.18 17.36
N PHE A 51 1.03 9.56 16.16
CA PHE A 51 1.56 10.88 15.86
C PHE A 51 0.71 11.56 14.80
N ASN A 52 -0.37 12.23 15.22
CA ASN A 52 -1.34 12.87 14.32
C ASN A 52 -0.71 13.87 13.33
N CYS A 53 0.44 14.46 13.68
CA CYS A 53 1.23 15.31 12.77
C CYS A 53 1.66 14.61 11.47
N LEU A 54 1.72 13.27 11.44
CA LEU A 54 2.08 12.49 10.26
C LEU A 54 0.90 12.27 9.29
N ARG A 55 -0.35 12.52 9.70
CA ARG A 55 -1.54 12.22 8.89
C ARG A 55 -1.68 13.11 7.65
N HIS A 56 -1.19 14.36 7.73
CA HIS A 56 -1.23 15.33 6.64
C HIS A 56 0.15 15.91 6.33
N LEU A 57 1.17 15.07 6.47
CA LEU A 57 2.54 15.51 6.37
C LEU A 57 2.90 15.92 4.93
N ARG A 58 2.88 17.22 4.67
CA ARG A 58 3.55 17.84 3.50
C ARG A 58 4.87 18.43 3.98
N VAL A 59 5.85 17.58 4.19
CA VAL A 59 7.21 18.02 4.51
C VAL A 59 8.01 18.20 3.24
N ALA A 60 8.76 19.29 3.19
CA ALA A 60 9.85 19.38 2.23
C ALA A 60 10.94 18.35 2.60
N PRO A 61 11.77 17.90 1.63
CA PRO A 61 12.72 16.80 1.85
C PRO A 61 13.73 17.07 2.98
N ASP A 62 14.00 18.34 3.28
CA ASP A 62 14.85 18.80 4.39
C ASP A 62 14.33 18.35 5.76
N ARG A 63 13.01 18.14 5.91
CA ARG A 63 12.38 17.65 7.14
C ARG A 63 12.12 16.14 7.15
N ALA A 64 12.69 15.38 6.21
CA ALA A 64 12.57 13.92 6.21
C ALA A 64 13.09 13.27 7.50
N CYS A 65 14.07 13.89 8.17
CA CYS A 65 14.59 13.47 9.46
C CYS A 65 13.50 13.41 10.56
N ASP A 66 12.52 14.31 10.51
CA ASP A 66 11.42 14.33 11.49
C ASP A 66 10.60 13.03 11.40
N ILE A 67 10.35 12.54 10.18
CA ILE A 67 9.64 11.27 9.94
C ILE A 67 10.39 10.10 10.60
N VAL A 68 11.71 10.05 10.41
CA VAL A 68 12.55 8.99 10.97
C VAL A 68 12.52 9.05 12.50
N ALA A 69 12.55 10.25 13.09
CA ALA A 69 12.47 10.42 14.54
C ALA A 69 11.17 9.83 15.13
N TYR A 70 10.02 10.00 14.45
CA TYR A 70 8.75 9.41 14.91
C TYR A 70 8.76 7.88 14.85
N ALA A 71 9.41 7.27 13.86
CA ALA A 71 9.57 5.81 13.80
C ALA A 71 10.43 5.31 14.97
N VAL A 72 11.51 6.02 15.31
CA VAL A 72 12.34 5.69 16.48
C VAL A 72 11.55 5.82 17.78
N LEU A 73 10.79 6.90 17.96
CA LEU A 73 9.94 7.11 19.13
C LEU A 73 8.84 6.04 19.24
N HIS A 74 8.24 5.62 18.11
CA HIS A 74 7.31 4.50 18.09
C HIS A 74 7.95 3.22 18.62
N ASN A 75 9.16 2.88 18.15
CA ASN A 75 9.88 1.69 18.60
C ASN A 75 10.17 1.73 20.11
N VAL A 76 10.53 2.91 20.65
CA VAL A 76 10.71 3.09 22.09
C VAL A 76 9.40 2.85 22.85
N ALA A 77 8.27 3.38 22.37
CA ALA A 77 6.96 3.14 22.97
C ALA A 77 6.58 1.65 22.98
N LYS A 78 6.84 0.93 21.87
CA LYS A 78 6.62 -0.52 21.78
C LYS A 78 7.52 -1.29 22.76
N LEU A 79 8.78 -0.92 22.89
CA LEU A 79 9.71 -1.53 23.85
C LEU A 79 9.24 -1.33 25.29
N ARG A 80 8.69 -0.15 25.61
CA ARG A 80 8.11 0.18 26.92
C ARG A 80 6.73 -0.44 27.15
N ARG A 81 6.19 -1.17 26.16
CA ARG A 81 4.84 -1.77 26.17
C ARG A 81 3.75 -0.73 26.45
N GLU A 82 3.93 0.48 25.95
CA GLU A 82 2.89 1.49 26.01
C GLU A 82 1.67 1.02 25.21
N ARG A 83 0.48 1.40 25.67
CA ARG A 83 -0.76 1.08 24.95
C ARG A 83 -0.72 1.73 23.58
N ASP A 84 -1.04 0.96 22.55
CA ASP A 84 -1.22 1.52 21.21
C ASP A 84 -2.56 2.28 21.13
N PRO A 85 -2.57 3.45 20.49
CA PRO A 85 -3.82 4.14 20.21
C PRO A 85 -4.70 3.24 19.33
N PRO A 86 -6.03 3.36 19.44
CA PRO A 86 -6.93 2.72 18.49
C PRO A 86 -6.49 3.04 17.06
N LEU A 87 -6.49 2.02 16.22
CA LEU A 87 -6.44 2.28 14.78
C LEU A 87 -7.77 2.93 14.43
N GLU A 88 -7.74 4.20 14.05
CA GLU A 88 -8.89 4.81 13.41
C GLU A 88 -9.22 3.98 12.17
N PRO A 89 -10.52 3.74 11.89
CA PRO A 89 -10.91 3.06 10.67
C PRO A 89 -10.22 3.76 9.51
N MET A 90 -9.40 3.02 8.78
CA MET A 90 -8.78 3.51 7.57
C MET A 90 -9.94 4.01 6.70
N GLU A 91 -10.02 5.32 6.44
CA GLU A 91 -10.81 5.80 5.31
C GLU A 91 -10.29 4.98 4.14
N GLU A 92 -11.12 4.08 3.63
CA GLU A 92 -10.81 3.20 2.52
C GLU A 92 -10.16 4.07 1.45
N MET A 93 -8.83 4.08 1.37
CA MET A 93 -8.13 4.77 0.32
C MET A 93 -8.32 3.85 -0.88
N ALA A 94 -9.48 4.02 -1.50
CA ALA A 94 -10.11 3.16 -2.49
C ALA A 94 -9.19 2.02 -2.90
N LEU A 95 -9.49 0.81 -2.41
CA LEU A 95 -9.19 -0.35 -3.23
C LEU A 95 -9.89 -0.07 -4.56
N VAL A 96 -9.15 0.47 -5.53
CA VAL A 96 -9.54 0.49 -6.93
C VAL A 96 -9.62 -0.99 -7.28
N ASN A 97 -10.79 -1.54 -7.06
CA ASN A 97 -11.18 -2.87 -7.45
C ASN A 97 -11.20 -2.80 -8.98
N PRO A 98 -10.25 -3.41 -9.72
CA PRO A 98 -10.31 -3.42 -11.17
C PRO A 98 -11.29 -4.53 -11.57
N MET A 99 -12.56 -4.34 -11.26
CA MET A 99 -13.67 -5.17 -11.69
C MET A 99 -14.82 -4.28 -12.16
N HIS A 100 -14.51 -3.42 -13.13
CA HIS A 100 -15.45 -3.09 -14.19
C HIS A 100 -14.68 -2.87 -15.50
N LEU A 101 -14.22 -3.98 -16.08
CA LEU A 101 -14.08 -4.06 -17.54
C LEU A 101 -15.50 -4.11 -18.11
N ASP A 102 -16.18 -2.96 -18.14
CA ASP A 102 -17.31 -2.83 -19.03
C ASP A 102 -16.76 -2.86 -20.45
N HIS A 103 -16.96 -4.02 -21.09
CA HIS A 103 -16.89 -4.18 -22.53
C HIS A 103 -17.88 -3.20 -23.16
N ARG A 104 -17.43 -1.97 -23.43
CA ARG A 104 -18.05 -1.16 -24.48
C ARG A 104 -17.64 -1.77 -25.81
N ASN A 105 -18.50 -2.69 -26.25
CA ASN A 105 -18.53 -3.20 -27.60
C ASN A 105 -18.49 -2.02 -28.58
N ASP A 106 -17.41 -1.92 -29.34
CA ASP A 106 -17.28 -0.99 -30.45
C ASP A 106 -18.14 -1.53 -31.61
N HIS A 107 -19.43 -1.19 -31.60
CA HIS A 107 -20.28 -1.34 -32.78
C HIS A 107 -20.19 -0.06 -33.59
N ARG A 108 -19.22 -0.05 -34.49
CA ARG A 108 -19.11 0.88 -35.62
C ARG A 108 -20.12 0.46 -36.70
N PRO A 109 -21.17 1.25 -37.02
CA PRO A 109 -21.77 1.16 -38.34
C PRO A 109 -20.94 1.99 -39.31
N GLN A 110 -20.45 1.34 -40.36
CA GLN A 110 -19.89 2.00 -41.54
C GLN A 110 -20.97 2.86 -42.20
N SER A 111 -20.57 4.03 -42.68
CA SER A 111 -21.38 4.96 -43.45
C SER A 111 -21.80 4.39 -44.81
N SER A 112 -23.00 4.74 -45.28
CA SER A 112 -23.27 4.89 -46.71
C SER A 112 -24.24 6.06 -46.89
N VAL A 113 -23.76 7.08 -47.59
CA VAL A 113 -24.54 8.05 -48.34
C VAL A 113 -25.01 7.37 -49.62
#